data_AF-A0A7C2NMP3-F1
#
_entry.id   AF-A0A7C2NMP3-F1
#
_cell.length_a   1.000
_cell.length_b   1.000
_cell.length_c   1.000
_cell.angle_alpha   90.00
_cell.angle_beta   90.00
_cell.angle_gamma   90.00
#
_symmetry.space_group_name_H-M   'P 1'
#
loop_
_entity.id
_entity.type
_entity.pdbx_description
1 polymer ?
#
loop_
_entity_poly.entity_id
_entity_poly.type
_entity_poly.pdbx_seq_one_letter_code
_entity_poly.pdbx_strand_id
1 'polypeptide(L)'
;MTLSARVNSGWWLEQLPYIDGYFQYLTQNPANPAENIAGEISKNIEAALQQVYYAMGIAAAIAIIFVVVLAVFTTTFIARPIIELSNTADKIAEGNLEAEVPHQKRADEIGILAKSIERLRRSLKVAMESLEEALK
;
A
#
# COMPACT_ATOMS: atom_id res chain seq x y z
N MET A 1 5.71 66.48 9.87
CA MET A 1 5.74 66.98 11.26
C MET A 1 5.60 65.77 12.17
N THR A 2 6.73 65.28 12.68
CA THR A 2 6.87 64.04 13.46
C THR A 2 7.02 64.40 14.93
N LEU A 3 6.15 63.90 15.81
CA LEU A 3 6.35 63.99 17.26
C LEU A 3 6.46 62.58 17.86
N SER A 4 7.69 62.24 18.27
CA SER A 4 7.97 61.08 19.10
C SER A 4 7.59 61.39 20.55
N ALA A 5 6.54 60.76 21.08
CA ALA A 5 6.25 60.81 22.50
C ALA A 5 7.06 59.71 23.21
N ARG A 6 8.19 60.12 23.80
CA ARG A 6 9.00 59.31 24.71
C ARG A 6 8.16 59.03 25.97
N VAL A 7 7.64 57.81 26.11
CA VAL A 7 6.92 57.39 27.33
C VAL A 7 7.95 57.28 28.46
N ASN A 8 7.86 58.20 29.41
CA ASN A 8 8.66 58.22 30.62
C ASN A 8 8.11 57.14 31.57
N SER A 9 8.87 56.06 31.77
CA SER A 9 8.56 54.96 32.69
C SER A 9 8.68 55.45 34.15
N GLY A 10 7.68 56.19 34.60
CA GLY A 10 7.61 56.78 35.94
C GLY A 10 7.30 55.76 37.02
N TRP A 11 7.85 56.04 38.21
CA TRP A 11 7.79 55.47 39.57
C TRP A 11 6.45 54.88 40.09
N TRP A 12 5.41 54.82 39.25
CA TRP A 12 4.08 54.29 39.54
C TRP A 12 3.99 52.77 39.42
N LEU A 13 4.99 52.13 38.77
CA LEU A 13 5.06 50.67 38.63
C LEU A 13 5.54 49.99 39.93
N GLU A 14 6.21 50.71 40.84
CA GLU A 14 6.69 50.16 42.12
C GLU A 14 5.60 50.06 43.19
N GLN A 15 4.40 50.62 42.96
CA GLN A 15 3.30 50.69 43.95
C GLN A 15 2.12 49.77 43.67
N LEU A 16 2.22 48.83 42.73
CA LEU A 16 1.15 47.88 42.45
C LEU A 16 1.56 46.44 42.81
N PRO A 17 1.86 46.15 44.11
CA PRO A 17 2.07 44.77 44.58
C PRO A 17 0.84 43.89 44.33
N TYR A 18 -0.32 44.52 44.11
CA TYR A 18 -1.55 43.85 43.71
C TYR A 18 -1.48 43.25 42.30
N ILE A 19 -0.75 43.87 41.38
CA ILE A 19 -0.61 43.35 40.01
C ILE A 19 0.31 42.14 40.01
N ASP A 20 1.50 42.24 40.60
CA ASP A 20 2.45 41.13 40.69
C ASP A 20 1.85 39.93 41.46
N GLY A 21 1.15 40.20 42.57
CA GLY A 21 0.43 39.17 43.33
C GLY A 21 -0.76 38.56 42.59
N TYR A 22 -1.47 39.32 41.75
CA TYR A 22 -2.58 38.81 40.93
C TYR A 22 -2.07 37.86 39.85
N PHE A 23 -0.98 38.20 39.17
CA PHE A 23 -0.35 37.30 38.20
C PHE A 23 0.24 36.04 38.87
N GLN A 24 0.81 36.18 40.06
CA GLN A 24 1.30 35.05 40.84
C GLN A 24 0.15 34.15 41.34
N TYR A 25 -0.98 34.73 41.73
CA TYR A 25 -2.20 34.00 42.08
C TYR A 25 -2.79 33.24 40.89
N LEU A 26 -2.87 33.87 39.71
CA LEU A 26 -3.36 33.19 38.51
C LEU A 26 -2.44 32.05 38.05
N THR A 27 -1.13 32.16 38.27
CA THR A 27 -0.17 31.10 37.90
C THR A 27 -0.07 29.98 38.93
N GLN A 28 -0.41 30.24 40.21
CA GLN A 28 -0.45 29.21 41.26
C GLN A 28 -1.85 28.62 41.49
N ASN A 29 -2.91 29.23 40.95
CA ASN A 29 -4.27 28.71 41.08
C ASN A 29 -4.44 27.47 40.18
N PRO A 30 -4.74 26.28 40.72
CA PRO A 30 -4.99 25.08 39.91
C PRO A 30 -6.20 25.23 38.98
N ALA A 31 -7.05 26.24 39.18
CA ALA A 31 -8.10 26.65 38.26
C ALA A 31 -7.64 27.68 37.21
N ASN A 32 -6.34 27.89 37.02
CA ASN A 32 -5.81 28.77 35.96
C ASN A 32 -6.36 28.31 34.60
N PRO A 33 -7.21 29.12 33.94
CA PRO A 33 -7.81 28.72 32.68
C PRO A 33 -6.75 28.43 31.62
N ALA A 34 -5.61 29.13 31.61
CA ALA A 34 -4.57 28.91 30.62
C ALA A 34 -3.87 27.54 30.75
N GLU A 35 -3.56 27.10 31.98
CA GLU A 35 -2.88 25.82 32.23
C GLU A 35 -3.83 24.63 32.03
N ASN A 36 -5.08 24.76 32.47
CA ASN A 36 -6.12 23.75 32.24
C ASN A 36 -6.44 23.60 30.75
N ILE A 37 -6.57 24.70 30.00
CA ILE A 37 -6.76 24.68 28.55
C ILE A 37 -5.56 24.01 27.85
N ALA A 38 -4.33 24.35 28.23
CA ALA A 38 -3.14 23.76 27.63
C ALA A 38 -3.04 22.25 27.89
N GLY A 39 -3.36 21.79 29.11
CA GLY A 39 -3.36 20.37 29.48
C GLY A 39 -4.51 19.57 28.84
N GLU A 40 -5.70 20.15 28.71
CA GLU A 40 -6.82 19.52 27.99
C GLU A 40 -6.53 19.39 26.50
N ILE A 41 -5.94 20.43 25.88
CA ILE A 41 -5.55 20.41 24.48
C ILE A 41 -4.47 19.35 24.23
N SER A 42 -3.42 19.30 25.05
CA SER A 42 -2.35 18.30 24.87
C SER A 42 -2.88 16.87 25.00
N LYS A 43 -3.70 16.59 26.02
CA LYS A 43 -4.33 15.28 26.23
C LYS A 43 -5.22 14.87 25.05
N ASN A 44 -6.03 15.79 24.53
CA ASN A 44 -6.90 15.51 23.39
C ASN A 44 -6.09 15.30 22.10
N ILE A 45 -5.00 16.05 21.91
CA ILE A 45 -4.06 15.86 20.81
C ILE A 45 -3.40 14.49 20.90
N GLU A 46 -2.87 14.10 22.06
CA GLU A 46 -2.24 12.79 22.27
C GLU A 46 -3.20 11.63 21.99
N ALA A 47 -4.45 11.73 22.48
CA ALA A 47 -5.48 10.75 22.20
C ALA A 47 -5.83 10.68 20.71
N ALA A 48 -5.94 11.83 20.04
CA ALA A 48 -6.19 11.89 18.60
C ALA A 48 -5.03 11.30 17.79
N LEU A 49 -3.77 11.60 18.16
CA LEU A 49 -2.58 11.03 17.53
C LEU A 49 -2.55 9.51 17.69
N GLN A 50 -2.85 9.00 18.89
CA GLN A 50 -2.92 7.56 19.13
C GLN A 50 -3.97 6.88 18.25
N GLN A 51 -5.15 7.50 18.11
CA GLN A 51 -6.21 6.98 17.24
C GLN A 51 -5.79 6.99 15.77
N VAL A 52 -5.12 8.04 15.31
CA VAL A 52 -4.56 8.12 13.95
C VAL A 52 -3.51 7.03 13.74
N TYR A 53 -2.58 6.81 14.66
CA TYR A 53 -1.58 5.74 14.53
C TYR A 53 -2.19 4.35 14.47
N TYR A 54 -3.21 4.06 15.30
CA TYR A 54 -3.94 2.79 15.22
C TYR A 54 -4.65 2.61 13.88
N ALA A 55 -5.35 3.63 13.40
CA ALA A 55 -6.03 3.58 12.11
C ALA A 55 -5.04 3.38 10.96
N MET A 56 -3.90 4.10 10.98
CA MET A 56 -2.83 3.93 10.00
C MET A 56 -2.19 2.54 10.08
N GLY A 57 -1.96 2.01 11.27
CA GLY A 57 -1.41 0.67 11.46
C GLY A 57 -2.31 -0.42 10.89
N ILE A 58 -3.62 -0.33 11.13
CA ILE A 58 -4.61 -1.24 10.55
C ILE A 58 -4.65 -1.10 9.02
N ALA A 59 -4.69 0.12 8.50
CA ALA A 59 -4.69 0.37 7.06
C ALA A 59 -3.43 -0.19 6.38
N ALA A 60 -2.25 0.00 6.98
CA ALA A 60 -0.99 -0.54 6.49
C ALA A 60 -0.97 -2.08 6.52
N ALA A 61 -1.45 -2.70 7.60
CA ALA A 61 -1.55 -4.14 7.71
C ALA A 61 -2.47 -4.73 6.61
N ILE A 62 -3.63 -4.12 6.39
CA ILE A 62 -4.56 -4.53 5.32
C ILE A 62 -3.91 -4.37 3.95
N ALA A 63 -3.21 -3.26 3.70
CA ALA A 63 -2.52 -3.03 2.44
C ALA A 63 -1.44 -4.09 2.17
N ILE A 64 -0.64 -4.45 3.18
CA ILE A 64 0.37 -5.51 3.06
C ILE A 64 -0.29 -6.86 2.74
N ILE A 65 -1.34 -7.22 3.48
CA ILE A 65 -2.07 -8.47 3.23
C ILE A 65 -2.61 -8.49 1.79
N PHE A 66 -3.19 -7.38 1.34
CA PHE A 66 -3.73 -7.27 -0.01
C PHE A 66 -2.65 -7.44 -1.08
N VAL A 67 -1.49 -6.81 -0.91
CA VAL A 67 -0.34 -6.97 -1.83
C VAL A 67 0.13 -8.42 -1.88
N VAL A 68 0.25 -9.08 -0.72
CA VAL A 68 0.66 -10.50 -0.64
C VAL A 68 -0.35 -11.40 -1.36
N VAL A 69 -1.65 -11.19 -1.11
CA VAL A 69 -2.73 -11.95 -1.76
C VAL A 69 -2.69 -11.74 -3.27
N LEU A 70 -2.55 -10.50 -3.75
CA LEU A 70 -2.45 -10.21 -5.18
C LEU A 70 -1.21 -10.83 -5.83
N ALA A 71 -0.05 -10.79 -5.15
CA ALA A 71 1.18 -11.39 -5.64
C ALA A 71 1.01 -12.91 -5.77
N VAL A 72 0.53 -13.58 -4.72
CA VAL A 72 0.27 -15.03 -4.74
C VAL A 72 -0.75 -15.39 -5.82
N PHE A 73 -1.86 -14.64 -5.90
CA PHE A 73 -2.89 -14.86 -6.90
C PHE A 73 -2.34 -14.74 -8.33
N THR A 74 -1.65 -13.65 -8.63
CA THR A 74 -1.07 -13.40 -9.96
C THR A 74 -0.05 -14.46 -10.33
N THR A 75 0.84 -14.81 -9.40
CA THR A 75 1.86 -15.83 -9.66
C THR A 75 1.25 -17.21 -9.89
N THR A 76 0.25 -17.61 -9.10
CA THR A 76 -0.29 -18.97 -9.14
C THR A 76 -1.34 -19.17 -10.23
N PHE A 77 -2.22 -18.19 -10.47
CA PHE A 77 -3.32 -18.32 -11.44
C PHE A 77 -2.97 -17.84 -12.84
N ILE A 78 -1.92 -17.01 -13.01
CA ILE A 78 -1.57 -16.41 -14.30
C ILE A 78 -0.14 -16.79 -14.69
N ALA A 79 0.87 -16.33 -13.94
CA ALA A 79 2.26 -16.43 -14.37
C ALA A 79 2.75 -17.88 -14.50
N ARG A 80 2.48 -18.74 -13.49
CA ARG A 80 2.87 -20.15 -13.52
C ARG A 80 2.25 -20.92 -14.70
N PRO A 81 0.93 -20.89 -14.93
CA PRO A 81 0.32 -21.51 -16.11
C PRO A 81 0.88 -21.01 -17.45
N ILE A 82 1.20 -19.72 -17.57
CA ILE A 82 1.82 -19.18 -18.79
C ILE A 82 3.22 -19.76 -19.00
N ILE A 83 4.04 -19.83 -17.95
CA ILE A 83 5.39 -20.42 -18.01
C ILE A 83 5.30 -21.90 -18.36
N GLU A 84 4.37 -22.65 -17.77
CA GLU A 84 4.17 -24.06 -18.09
C GLU A 84 3.77 -24.27 -19.56
N LEU A 85 2.86 -23.44 -20.08
CA LEU A 85 2.49 -23.47 -21.51
C LEU A 85 3.66 -23.09 -22.43
N SER A 86 4.47 -22.09 -22.05
CA SER A 86 5.66 -21.70 -22.79
C SER A 86 6.65 -22.85 -22.87
N ASN A 87 6.97 -23.48 -21.74
CA ASN A 87 7.88 -24.63 -21.69
C ASN A 87 7.36 -25.82 -22.50
N THR A 88 6.04 -26.04 -22.54
CA THR A 88 5.46 -27.08 -23.40
C THR A 88 5.59 -26.70 -24.88
N ALA A 89 5.37 -25.43 -25.24
CA ALA A 89 5.57 -24.96 -26.62
C ALA A 89 7.02 -25.14 -27.08
N ASP A 90 8.01 -24.85 -26.21
CA ASP A 90 9.43 -25.07 -26.51
C ASP A 90 9.72 -26.55 -26.78
N LYS A 91 9.22 -27.46 -25.94
CA LYS A 91 9.34 -28.92 -26.16
C LYS A 91 8.72 -29.37 -27.50
N ILE A 92 7.57 -28.81 -27.86
CA ILE A 92 6.91 -29.09 -29.14
C ILE A 92 7.79 -28.61 -30.30
N ALA A 93 8.38 -27.42 -30.18
CA ALA A 93 9.28 -26.87 -31.18
C ALA A 93 10.58 -27.69 -31.33
N GLU A 94 11.04 -28.34 -30.27
CA GLU A 94 12.17 -29.29 -30.27
C GLU A 94 11.80 -30.67 -30.85
N GLY A 95 10.55 -30.87 -31.29
CA GLY A 95 10.09 -32.11 -31.93
C GLY A 95 9.44 -33.11 -30.98
N ASN A 96 9.28 -32.78 -29.69
CA ASN A 96 8.50 -33.62 -28.78
C ASN A 96 7.00 -33.39 -28.97
N LEU A 97 6.46 -34.04 -30.00
CA LEU A 97 5.06 -33.94 -30.35
C LEU A 97 4.14 -34.76 -29.45
N GLU A 98 4.65 -35.59 -28.53
CA GLU A 98 3.81 -36.33 -27.57
C GLU A 98 3.63 -35.59 -26.25
N ALA A 99 4.22 -34.40 -26.10
CA ALA A 99 4.08 -33.59 -24.90
C ALA A 99 2.61 -33.22 -24.62
N GLU A 100 2.13 -33.49 -23.41
CA GLU A 100 0.79 -33.08 -22.97
C GLU A 100 0.75 -31.57 -22.74
N VAL A 101 -0.24 -30.90 -23.35
CA VAL A 101 -0.47 -29.47 -23.12
C VAL A 101 -1.33 -29.28 -21.87
N PRO A 102 -0.79 -28.65 -20.80
CA PRO A 102 -1.53 -28.47 -19.53
C PRO A 102 -2.64 -27.43 -19.66
N HIS A 103 -3.47 -27.29 -18.61
CA HIS A 103 -4.49 -26.23 -18.47
C HIS A 103 -5.65 -26.21 -19.49
N GLN A 104 -5.77 -27.18 -20.38
CA GLN A 104 -6.84 -27.23 -21.40
C GLN A 104 -8.27 -27.23 -20.84
N LYS A 105 -8.47 -27.63 -19.57
CA LYS A 105 -9.78 -27.65 -18.91
C LYS A 105 -10.18 -26.31 -18.28
N ARG A 106 -9.28 -25.31 -18.24
CA ARG A 106 -9.62 -23.98 -17.73
C ARG A 106 -10.69 -23.33 -18.61
N ALA A 107 -11.56 -22.56 -17.96
CA ALA A 107 -12.67 -21.85 -18.60
C ALA A 107 -12.37 -20.37 -18.90
N ASP A 108 -11.14 -19.93 -18.67
CA ASP A 108 -10.66 -18.57 -18.89
C ASP A 108 -9.70 -18.49 -20.09
N GLU A 109 -9.10 -17.32 -20.31
CA GLU A 109 -8.18 -17.02 -21.41
C GLU A 109 -6.97 -17.97 -21.43
N ILE A 110 -6.51 -18.45 -20.27
CA ILE A 110 -5.40 -19.40 -20.19
C ILE A 110 -5.83 -20.76 -20.77
N GLY A 111 -7.06 -21.19 -20.50
CA GLY A 111 -7.64 -22.39 -21.12
C GLY A 111 -7.79 -22.26 -22.64
N ILE A 112 -8.18 -21.09 -23.12
CA ILE A 112 -8.26 -20.79 -24.57
C ILE A 112 -6.87 -20.86 -25.22
N LEU A 113 -5.85 -20.31 -24.56
CA LEU A 113 -4.46 -20.37 -25.01
C LEU A 113 -3.96 -21.82 -25.05
N ALA A 114 -4.17 -22.59 -23.98
CA ALA A 114 -3.80 -24.00 -23.90
C ALA A 114 -4.41 -24.84 -25.04
N LYS A 115 -5.71 -24.68 -25.32
CA LYS A 115 -6.37 -25.37 -26.44
C LYS A 115 -5.78 -24.97 -27.80
N SER A 116 -5.33 -23.73 -27.94
CA SER A 116 -4.69 -23.25 -29.17
C SER A 116 -3.31 -23.88 -29.37
N ILE A 117 -2.51 -24.00 -28.32
CA ILE A 117 -1.22 -24.71 -28.35
C ILE A 117 -1.41 -26.20 -28.65
N GLU A 118 -2.42 -26.85 -28.07
CA GLU A 118 -2.73 -28.26 -28.37
C GLU A 118 -3.10 -28.46 -29.85
N ARG A 119 -3.88 -27.54 -30.44
CA ARG A 119 -4.16 -27.58 -31.88
C ARG A 119 -2.89 -27.44 -32.71
N LEU A 120 -1.99 -26.52 -32.33
CA LEU A 120 -0.70 -26.36 -33.00
C LEU A 120 0.14 -27.64 -32.95
N ARG A 121 0.26 -28.26 -31.77
CA ARG A 121 0.98 -29.54 -31.58
C ARG A 121 0.43 -30.63 -32.51
N ARG A 122 -0.90 -30.80 -32.55
CA ARG A 122 -1.55 -31.79 -33.42
C ARG A 122 -1.28 -31.52 -34.89
N SER A 123 -1.38 -30.28 -35.33
CA SER A 123 -1.09 -29.91 -36.72
C SER A 123 0.35 -30.21 -37.10
N LEU A 124 1.31 -29.92 -36.22
CA LEU A 124 2.72 -30.27 -36.44
C LEU A 124 2.94 -31.79 -36.51
N LYS A 125 2.27 -32.55 -35.63
CA LYS A 125 2.34 -34.01 -35.65
C LYS A 125 1.86 -34.59 -36.97
N VAL A 126 0.68 -34.18 -37.42
CA VAL A 126 0.14 -34.62 -38.72
C VAL A 126 1.07 -34.23 -39.88
N ALA A 127 1.64 -33.03 -39.86
CA ALA A 127 2.57 -32.59 -40.89
C ALA A 127 3.84 -33.47 -40.94
N MET A 128 4.43 -33.79 -39.77
CA MET A 128 5.61 -34.65 -39.70
C MET A 128 5.31 -36.10 -40.12
N GLU A 129 4.17 -36.66 -39.70
CA GLU A 129 3.73 -38.00 -40.12
C GLU A 129 3.55 -38.06 -41.65
N SER A 130 2.90 -37.04 -42.24
CA SER A 130 2.72 -36.99 -43.71
C SER A 130 4.04 -36.89 -44.49
N LEU A 131 5.04 -36.20 -43.92
CA LEU A 131 6.37 -36.11 -44.52
C LEU A 131 7.11 -37.44 -44.44
N GLU A 132 7.01 -38.14 -43.31
CA GLU A 132 7.62 -39.47 -43.14
C GLU A 132 7.01 -40.50 -44.10
N GLU A 133 5.70 -40.46 -44.31
CA GLU A 133 5.02 -41.31 -45.30
C GLU A 133 5.46 -41.01 -46.73
N ALA A 134 5.67 -39.74 -47.09
CA ALA A 134 6.11 -39.34 -48.44
C ALA A 134 7.57 -39.69 -48.74
N LEU A 135 8.40 -39.90 -47.71
CA LEU A 135 9.81 -40.26 -47.83
C LEU A 135 10.06 -41.78 -47.80
N LYS A 136 9.03 -42.60 -47.54
CA LYS A 136 9.08 -44.07 -47.59
C LYS A 136 8.80 -44.59 -49.00
#